data_AF-A0A5N9BPD0-F1
#
_entry.id   AF-A0A5N9BPD0-F1
#
_cell.length_a   1.000
_cell.length_b   1.000
_cell.length_c   1.000
_cell.angle_alpha   90.00
_cell.angle_beta   90.00
_cell.angle_gamma   90.00
#
_symmetry.space_group_name_H-M   'P 1'
#
loop_
_entity.id
_entity.type
_entity.pdbx_description
1 polymer ?
#
loop_
_entity_poly.entity_id
_entity_poly.type
_entity_poly.pdbx_seq_one_letter_code
_entity_poly.pdbx_strand_id
1 'polypeptide(L)' 'SAFTVLGNGVAGHVDGAGEQAQFSEPSGISFASGNMYIADTNNNAIRVAGIESGVVSTLEISGL' A
#
# COMPACT_ATOMS: atom_id res chain seq x y z
N SER A 1 7.45 -9.01 -19.51
CA SER A 1 7.74 -7.64 -19.05
C SER A 1 7.27 -7.51 -17.62
N ALA A 2 7.95 -6.71 -16.81
CA ALA A 2 7.45 -6.30 -15.50
C ALA A 2 6.86 -4.89 -15.64
N PHE A 3 5.84 -4.59 -14.84
CA PHE A 3 5.26 -3.25 -14.74
C PHE A 3 4.97 -2.93 -13.28
N THR A 4 5.00 -1.64 -12.95
CA THR A 4 4.69 -1.14 -11.61
C THR A 4 3.18 -0.92 -11.50
N VAL A 5 2.57 -1.39 -10.42
CA VAL A 5 1.13 -1.18 -10.13
C VAL A 5 0.95 -0.03 -9.15
N LEU A 6 1.75 -0.02 -8.08
CA LEU A 6 1.68 0.92 -6.97
C LEU A 6 3.11 1.34 -6.61
N GLY A 7 3.28 2.60 -6.21
CA GLY A 7 4.57 3.12 -5.80
C GLY A 7 5.43 3.63 -6.96
N ASN A 8 6.42 4.44 -6.62
CA ASN A 8 7.40 5.01 -7.55
C ASN A 8 8.86 4.67 -7.19
N GLY A 9 9.07 3.82 -6.18
CA GLY A 9 10.39 3.43 -5.70
C GLY A 9 11.06 4.42 -4.73
N VAL A 10 10.45 5.58 -4.46
CA VAL A 10 10.89 6.48 -3.39
C VAL A 10 10.35 5.96 -2.05
N ALA A 11 11.25 5.75 -1.09
CA ALA A 11 10.87 5.35 0.26
C ALA A 11 10.13 6.49 0.97
N GLY A 12 8.96 6.19 1.53
CA GLY A 12 8.14 7.19 2.24
C GLY A 12 6.80 6.64 2.71
N HIS A 13 6.01 7.47 3.38
CA HIS A 13 4.66 7.15 3.87
C HIS A 13 3.67 8.14 3.26
N VAL A 14 3.20 7.85 2.05
CA VAL A 14 2.26 8.70 1.31
C VAL A 14 1.13 7.84 0.78
N ASP A 15 -0.10 8.18 1.15
CA ASP A 15 -1.33 7.62 0.55
C ASP A 15 -1.61 8.29 -0.80
N GLY A 16 -2.31 7.60 -1.69
CA GLY A 16 -2.61 8.13 -3.02
C GLY A 16 -2.83 7.05 -4.08
N ALA A 17 -3.06 7.48 -5.31
CA ALA A 17 -3.32 6.59 -6.43
C ALA A 17 -2.03 6.12 -7.11
N GLY A 18 -1.91 4.82 -7.40
CA GLY A 18 -0.84 4.26 -8.24
C GLY A 18 0.57 4.65 -7.78
N GLU A 19 1.30 5.37 -8.63
CA GLU A 19 2.67 5.82 -8.41
C GLU A 19 2.80 6.99 -7.40
N GLN A 20 1.69 7.63 -7.01
CA GLN A 20 1.71 8.68 -5.99
C GLN A 20 1.87 8.12 -4.58
N ALA A 21 1.42 6.88 -4.37
CA ALA A 21 1.64 6.19 -3.12
C ALA A 21 3.13 5.96 -2.90
N GLN A 22 3.59 6.03 -1.66
CA GLN A 22 4.96 5.68 -1.29
C GLN A 22 4.92 4.64 -0.18
N PHE A 23 5.87 3.72 -0.22
CA PHE A 23 6.05 2.64 0.75
C PHE A 23 7.50 2.68 1.27
N SER A 24 7.77 2.02 2.39
CA SER A 24 9.10 1.91 2.98
C SER A 24 9.35 0.46 3.43
N GLU A 25 10.14 -0.26 2.62
CA GLU A 25 10.46 -1.68 2.81
C GLU A 25 9.23 -2.58 3.04
N PRO A 26 8.23 -2.57 2.14
CA PRO A 26 7.08 -3.46 2.28
C PRO A 26 7.51 -4.93 2.15
N SER A 27 7.03 -5.79 3.05
CA SER A 27 7.54 -7.16 3.21
C SER A 27 6.51 -8.27 2.94
N GLY A 28 5.22 -7.93 2.84
CA GLY A 28 4.16 -8.92 2.63
C GLY A 28 2.93 -8.33 1.97
N ILE A 29 2.20 -9.17 1.24
CA ILE A 29 0.94 -8.83 0.58
C ILE A 29 -0.13 -9.91 0.82
N SER A 30 -1.39 -9.50 0.91
CA SER A 30 -2.56 -10.37 0.98
C SER A 30 -3.73 -9.75 0.21
N PHE A 31 -4.70 -10.58 -0.20
CA PHE A 31 -5.87 -10.14 -0.95
C PHE A 31 -7.15 -10.61 -0.27
N ALA A 32 -8.09 -9.69 -0.07
CA ALA A 32 -9.42 -10.00 0.43
C ALA A 32 -10.44 -8.94 -0.01
N SER A 33 -11.63 -9.37 -0.40
CA SER A 33 -12.79 -8.50 -0.66
C SER A 33 -12.50 -7.31 -1.60
N GLY A 34 -11.74 -7.53 -2.67
CA GLY A 34 -11.42 -6.49 -3.66
C GLY A 34 -10.28 -5.54 -3.25
N ASN A 35 -9.60 -5.80 -2.13
CA ASN A 35 -8.48 -5.02 -1.65
C ASN A 35 -7.20 -5.85 -1.56
N MET A 36 -6.07 -5.21 -1.85
CA MET A 36 -4.73 -5.68 -1.50
C MET A 36 -4.32 -5.05 -0.16
N TYR A 37 -3.87 -5.87 0.77
CA TYR A 37 -3.30 -5.44 2.04
C TYR A 37 -1.78 -5.62 1.98
N ILE A 38 -1.04 -4.59 2.35
CA ILE A 38 0.41 -4.52 2.22
C ILE A 38 0.99 -4.24 3.61
N ALA A 39 1.92 -5.08 4.07
CA ALA A 39 2.69 -4.83 5.27
C ALA A 39 3.86 -3.90 4.94
N ASP A 40 3.73 -2.62 5.31
CA ASP A 40 4.69 -1.56 5.01
C ASP A 40 5.63 -1.37 6.22
N THR A 41 6.66 -2.23 6.28
CA THR A 41 7.35 -2.57 7.53
C THR A 41 8.05 -1.39 8.18
N ASN A 42 8.84 -0.59 7.45
CA ASN A 42 9.53 0.56 8.05
C ASN A 42 8.60 1.75 8.33
N ASN A 43 7.39 1.70 7.79
CA ASN A 43 6.34 2.65 8.09
C ASN A 43 5.45 2.22 9.25
N ASN A 44 5.65 1.01 9.81
CA ASN A 44 4.82 0.41 10.86
C ASN A 44 3.33 0.44 10.53
N ALA A 45 2.99 0.24 9.25
CA ALA A 45 1.63 0.44 8.76
C ALA A 45 1.14 -0.76 7.94
N ILE A 46 -0.17 -0.99 8.00
CA ILE A 46 -0.86 -1.80 7.00
C ILE A 46 -1.46 -0.85 5.98
N ARG A 47 -1.06 -1.00 4.72
CA ARG A 47 -1.61 -0.22 3.60
C ARG A 47 -2.66 -1.04 2.90
N VAL A 48 -3.70 -0.38 2.40
CA VAL A 48 -4.83 -1.00 1.70
C VAL A 48 -4.92 -0.37 0.33
N ALA A 49 -4.91 -1.18 -0.72
CA ALA A 49 -5.09 -0.73 -2.09
C ALA A 49 -6.36 -1.36 -2.69
N GLY A 50 -7.29 -0.54 -3.16
CA GLY A 50 -8.43 -1.04 -3.93
C GLY A 50 -7.95 -1.57 -5.28
N ILE A 51 -8.29 -2.82 -5.63
CA ILE A 51 -7.77 -3.46 -6.86
C ILE A 51 -8.28 -2.75 -8.12
N GLU A 52 -9.53 -2.30 -8.12
CA GLU A 52 -10.11 -1.59 -9.26
C GLU A 52 -9.68 -0.12 -9.32
N SER A 53 -9.57 0.55 -8.17
CA SER A 53 -9.26 1.98 -8.10
C SER A 53 -7.77 2.29 -8.16
N GLY A 54 -6.92 1.35 -7.75
CA GLY A 54 -5.48 1.58 -7.55
C GLY A 54 -5.17 2.61 -6.45
N VAL A 55 -6.16 2.98 -5.63
CA VAL A 55 -5.99 3.97 -4.55
C VAL A 55 -5.49 3.25 -3.31
N VAL A 56 -4.37 3.73 -2.78
CA VAL A 56 -3.75 3.28 -1.54
C VAL A 56 -4.16 4.20 -0.40
N SER A 57 -4.61 3.61 0.71
CA SER A 57 -4.81 4.29 1.99
C SER A 57 -4.14 3.51 3.12
N THR A 58 -3.93 4.16 4.26
CA THR A 58 -3.50 3.46 5.48
C THR A 58 -4.71 2.87 6.21
N LEU A 59 -4.57 1.63 6.71
CA LEU A 59 -5.60 0.98 7.51
C LEU A 59 -5.57 1.55 8.94
N GLU A 60 -6.60 2.30 9.28
CA GLU A 60 -6.82 2.73 10.67
C GLU A 60 -7.48 1.61 11.47
N ILE A 61 -6.87 1.21 12.59
CA ILE A 61 -7.45 0.25 13.53
C ILE A 61 -7.76 1.00 14.82
N SER A 62 -9.02 1.40 15.00
CA SER A 62 -9.43 2.10 16.21
C SER A 62 -9.30 1.22 17.45
N GLY A 63 -8.64 1.73 18.49
CA GLY A 63 -8.51 1.04 19.79
C GLY A 63 -7.25 0.19 19.92
N LEU A 64 -6.40 0.17 18.90
CA LEU A 64 -4.96 -0.07 19.00
C LEU A 64 -4.23 1.27 18.85
#